data_AF-A0A354PDB3-F1
#
_entry.id   AF-A0A354PDB3-F1
#
_cell.length_a   1.000
_cell.length_b   1.000
_cell.length_c   1.000
_cell.angle_alpha   90.00
_cell.angle_beta   90.00
_cell.angle_gamma   90.00
#
_symmetry.space_group_name_H-M   'P 1'
#
loop_
_entity.id
_entity.type
_entity.pdbx_description
1 polymer ?
#
loop_
_entity_poly.entity_id
_entity_poly.type
_entity_poly.pdbx_seq_one_letter_code
_entity_poly.pdbx_strand_id
1 'polypeptide(L)'
;GARVGSVDKFQGQEAPVVIISMCSSAGDFGTRGLQFLLNKNRLNVAVSRAKSLTIVVGDPGIAQTSVNSVKEMELVNMFCRLVEYGKSLPR
;
A
#
# COMPACT_ATOMS: atom_id res chain seq x y z
N GLY A 1 -12.09 18.89 9.22
CA GLY A 1 -11.42 17.70 9.78
C GLY A 1 -10.99 16.77 8.67
N ALA A 2 -10.01 15.89 8.90
CA ALA A 2 -9.62 14.87 7.92
C ALA A 2 -10.59 13.67 7.96
N ARG A 3 -10.91 13.08 6.81
CA ARG A 3 -11.65 11.82 6.75
C ARG A 3 -10.68 10.68 6.98
N VAL A 4 -10.95 9.81 7.96
CA VAL A 4 -10.09 8.67 8.31
C VAL A 4 -10.92 7.38 8.29
N GLY A 5 -10.38 6.33 7.68
CA GLY A 5 -11.09 5.06 7.51
C GLY A 5 -10.29 4.04 6.70
N SER A 6 -10.84 2.84 6.52
CA SER A 6 -10.26 1.84 5.63
C SER A 6 -10.41 2.24 4.17
N VAL A 7 -9.57 1.66 3.30
CA VAL A 7 -9.64 1.81 1.83
C VAL A 7 -11.07 1.61 1.30
N ASP A 8 -11.76 0.60 1.82
CA ASP A 8 -13.10 0.21 1.37
C ASP A 8 -14.13 1.33 1.59
N LYS A 9 -13.97 2.14 2.65
CA LYS A 9 -14.84 3.31 2.92
C LYS A 9 -14.62 4.47 1.94
N PHE A 10 -13.48 4.50 1.25
CA PHE A 10 -13.11 5.56 0.31
C PHE A 10 -13.29 5.16 -1.16
N GLN A 11 -13.85 3.99 -1.44
CA GLN A 11 -14.15 3.58 -2.80
C GLN A 11 -15.13 4.57 -3.46
N GLY A 12 -14.78 5.05 -4.67
CA GLY A 12 -15.57 6.05 -5.40
C GLY A 12 -15.44 7.50 -4.89
N GLN A 13 -14.62 7.75 -3.86
CA GLN A 13 -14.37 9.10 -3.34
C GLN A 13 -12.94 9.54 -3.65
N GLU A 14 -12.70 10.83 -3.86
CA GLU A 14 -11.35 11.36 -4.13
C GLU A 14 -10.99 12.48 -3.14
N ALA A 15 -9.69 12.79 -3.05
CA ALA A 15 -9.15 13.90 -2.27
C ALA A 15 -7.92 14.51 -2.97
N PRO A 16 -7.61 15.80 -2.74
CA PRO A 16 -6.37 16.40 -3.26
C PRO A 16 -5.12 15.62 -2.87
N VAL A 17 -5.05 15.20 -1.60
CA VAL A 17 -3.96 14.42 -1.02
C VAL A 17 -4.52 13.22 -0.28
N VAL A 18 -3.87 12.06 -0.41
CA VAL A 18 -4.19 10.84 0.33
C VAL A 18 -2.96 10.37 1.08
N ILE A 19 -3.15 10.00 2.36
CA ILE A 19 -2.13 9.36 3.19
C ILE A 19 -2.57 7.92 3.44
N ILE A 20 -1.72 6.97 3.05
CA ILE A 20 -1.94 5.53 3.20
C ILE A 20 -0.97 5.03 4.27
N SER A 21 -1.51 4.51 5.36
CA SER A 21 -0.71 3.78 6.36
C SER A 21 -0.80 2.28 6.09
N MET A 22 0.34 1.61 5.95
CA MET A 22 0.38 0.15 5.81
C MET A 22 0.02 -0.57 7.11
N CYS A 23 0.12 0.11 8.26
CA CYS A 23 -0.26 -0.42 9.58
C CYS A 23 0.36 -1.79 9.93
N SER A 24 1.54 -2.10 9.38
CA SER A 24 2.22 -3.38 9.51
C SER A 24 3.73 -3.16 9.34
N SER A 25 4.52 -4.03 9.96
CA SER A 25 5.98 -4.07 9.84
C SER A 25 6.41 -5.40 9.19
N ALA A 26 7.65 -5.49 8.73
CA ALA A 26 8.16 -6.71 8.10
C ALA A 26 8.04 -7.91 9.04
N GLY A 27 7.43 -8.99 8.57
CA GLY A 27 7.19 -10.20 9.36
C GLY A 27 5.95 -10.15 10.27
N ASP A 28 5.30 -9.00 10.43
CA ASP A 28 4.08 -8.84 11.23
C ASP A 28 2.89 -8.42 10.35
N PHE A 29 2.30 -9.41 9.65
CA PHE A 29 1.17 -9.20 8.74
C PHE A 29 -0.20 -9.50 9.38
N GLY A 30 -0.22 -9.76 10.69
CA GLY A 30 -1.40 -10.17 11.43
C GLY A 30 -2.06 -11.47 10.94
N THR A 31 -3.25 -11.76 11.45
CA THR A 31 -3.98 -13.02 11.20
C THR A 31 -4.44 -13.22 9.75
N ARG A 32 -4.56 -12.13 8.99
CA ARG A 32 -4.98 -12.16 7.58
C ARG A 32 -3.81 -12.26 6.59
N GLY A 33 -2.58 -12.13 7.09
CA GLY A 33 -1.36 -12.34 6.34
C GLY A 33 -1.08 -11.31 5.24
N LEU A 34 0.01 -11.56 4.52
CA LEU A 34 0.56 -10.70 3.48
C LEU A 34 -0.43 -10.43 2.34
N GLN A 35 -1.24 -11.43 1.99
CA GLN A 35 -2.21 -11.34 0.89
C GLN A 35 -3.30 -10.30 1.14
N PHE A 36 -3.69 -10.11 2.41
CA PHE A 36 -4.65 -9.09 2.79
C PHE A 36 -4.03 -7.69 2.80
N LEU A 37 -2.81 -7.58 3.34
CA LEU A 37 -2.05 -6.33 3.41
C LEU A 37 -1.77 -5.78 2.01
N LEU A 38 -1.19 -6.60 1.15
CA LEU A 38 -0.76 -6.23 -0.20
C LEU A 38 -1.82 -6.51 -1.25
N ASN A 39 -3.09 -6.61 -0.86
CA ASN A 39 -4.17 -6.85 -1.81
C ASN A 39 -4.14 -5.81 -2.94
N LYS A 40 -3.90 -6.28 -4.16
CA LYS A 40 -3.72 -5.44 -5.35
C LYS A 40 -4.89 -4.48 -5.59
N ASN A 41 -6.12 -4.95 -5.42
CA ASN A 41 -7.30 -4.12 -5.64
C ASN A 41 -7.40 -2.99 -4.61
N ARG A 42 -7.11 -3.29 -3.33
CA ARG A 42 -7.12 -2.29 -2.26
C ARG A 42 -6.01 -1.25 -2.43
N LEU A 43 -4.79 -1.68 -2.76
CA LEU A 43 -3.70 -0.74 -3.03
C LEU A 43 -3.99 0.14 -4.25
N ASN A 44 -4.54 -0.42 -5.33
CA ASN A 44 -4.95 0.35 -6.50
C ASN A 44 -6.01 1.41 -6.15
N VAL A 45 -7.04 1.03 -5.39
CA VAL A 45 -8.06 1.98 -4.93
C VAL A 45 -7.39 3.08 -4.10
N ALA A 46 -6.59 2.70 -3.09
CA ALA A 46 -5.97 3.65 -2.17
C ALA A 46 -5.08 4.68 -2.88
N VAL A 47 -4.21 4.24 -3.80
CA VAL A 47 -3.28 5.12 -4.52
C VAL A 47 -4.02 6.01 -5.52
N SER A 48 -5.05 5.50 -6.19
CA SER A 48 -5.81 6.26 -7.20
C SER A 48 -6.83 7.25 -6.62
N ARG A 49 -6.99 7.33 -5.30
CA ARG A 49 -7.90 8.31 -4.67
C ARG A 49 -7.31 9.72 -4.60
N ALA A 50 -5.99 9.86 -4.72
CA ALA A 50 -5.34 11.16 -4.73
C ALA A 50 -5.47 11.84 -6.10
N LYS A 51 -5.81 13.12 -6.09
CA LYS A 51 -5.79 13.97 -7.29
C LYS A 51 -4.41 14.55 -7.57
N SER A 52 -3.60 14.74 -6.54
CA SER A 52 -2.31 15.44 -6.65
C SER A 52 -1.15 14.68 -5.99
N LEU A 53 -1.33 14.16 -4.78
CA LEU A 53 -0.26 13.49 -4.04
C LEU A 53 -0.76 12.31 -3.21
N THR A 54 -0.08 11.17 -3.35
CA THR A 54 -0.23 10.01 -2.48
C THR A 54 1.01 9.86 -1.62
N ILE A 55 0.84 9.84 -0.30
CA ILE A 55 1.90 9.56 0.67
C ILE A 55 1.67 8.16 1.23
N VAL A 56 2.62 7.26 1.05
CA VAL A 56 2.57 5.89 1.60
C VAL A 56 3.54 5.80 2.77
N VAL A 57 3.02 5.43 3.94
CA VAL A 57 3.79 5.25 5.18
C VAL A 57 3.76 3.77 5.55
N GLY A 58 4.93 3.15 5.62
CA GLY A 58 5.07 1.74 6.00
C GLY A 58 6.53 1.34 6.16
N ASP A 59 6.75 0.16 6.73
CA ASP A 59 8.08 -0.42 6.90
C ASP A 59 8.68 -0.84 5.53
N PRO A 60 9.85 -0.31 5.13
CA PRO A 60 10.54 -0.72 3.91
C PRO A 60 10.88 -2.23 3.86
N GLY A 61 10.98 -2.89 5.00
CA GLY A 61 11.21 -4.33 5.09
C GLY A 61 10.07 -5.18 4.52
N ILE A 62 8.86 -4.63 4.39
CA ILE A 62 7.74 -5.32 3.73
C ILE A 62 8.09 -5.67 2.28
N ALA A 63 8.84 -4.80 1.58
CA ALA A 63 9.32 -5.03 0.22
C ALA A 63 10.41 -6.12 0.13
N GLN A 64 10.97 -6.55 1.26
CA GLN A 64 12.05 -7.55 1.36
C GLN A 64 11.54 -8.88 1.98
N THR A 65 10.23 -9.01 2.13
CA THR A 65 9.59 -10.19 2.74
C THR A 65 9.87 -11.44 1.91
N SER A 66 10.38 -12.49 2.55
CA SER A 66 10.49 -13.82 1.93
C SER A 66 9.10 -14.43 1.71
N VAL A 67 8.88 -15.00 0.53
CA VAL A 67 7.59 -15.55 0.10
C VAL A 67 7.77 -16.97 -0.40
N ASN A 68 6.73 -17.80 -0.22
CA ASN A 68 6.79 -19.22 -0.55
C ASN A 68 5.89 -19.60 -1.74
N SER A 69 5.31 -18.61 -2.42
CA SER A 69 4.46 -18.82 -3.59
C SER A 69 4.63 -17.73 -4.63
N VAL A 70 4.41 -18.09 -5.91
CA VAL A 70 4.43 -17.13 -7.03
C VAL A 70 3.41 -16.00 -6.80
N LYS A 71 2.22 -16.34 -6.29
CA LYS A 71 1.18 -15.36 -6.00
C LYS A 71 1.61 -14.32 -4.97
N GLU A 72 2.30 -14.73 -3.90
CA GLU A 72 2.84 -13.79 -2.92
C GLU A 72 4.00 -12.97 -3.49
N MET A 73 4.85 -13.58 -4.33
CA MET A 73 5.90 -12.87 -5.05
C MET A 73 5.35 -11.75 -5.94
N GLU A 74 4.23 -11.98 -6.63
CA GLU A 74 3.55 -10.95 -7.42
C GLU A 74 3.07 -9.78 -6.54
N LEU A 75 2.54 -10.06 -5.35
CA LEU A 75 2.06 -9.02 -4.42
C LEU A 75 3.22 -8.20 -3.85
N VAL A 76 4.30 -8.86 -3.42
CA VAL A 76 5.51 -8.17 -2.94
C VAL A 76 6.13 -7.35 -4.06
N ASN A 77 6.26 -7.91 -5.27
CA ASN A 77 6.79 -7.20 -6.43
C ASN A 77 5.97 -5.95 -6.77
N MET A 78 4.64 -6.01 -6.67
CA MET A 78 3.79 -4.84 -6.85
C MET A 78 4.09 -3.75 -5.80
N PHE A 79 4.28 -4.13 -4.55
CA PHE A 79 4.69 -3.19 -3.50
C PHE A 79 6.11 -2.64 -3.74
N CYS A 80 7.06 -3.46 -4.21
CA CYS A 80 8.39 -3.00 -4.61
C CYS A 80 8.31 -1.93 -5.69
N ARG A 81 7.49 -2.12 -6.72
CA ARG A 81 7.27 -1.13 -7.78
C ARG A 81 6.72 0.18 -7.23
N LEU A 82 5.79 0.13 -6.28
CA LEU A 82 5.25 1.33 -5.62
C LEU A 82 6.34 2.09 -4.86
N VAL A 83 7.19 1.37 -4.13
CA VAL A 83 8.32 1.96 -3.39
C VAL A 83 9.38 2.55 -4.32
N GLU A 84 9.76 1.83 -5.38
CA GLU A 84 10.70 2.33 -6.40
C GLU A 84 10.18 3.60 -7.08
N TYR A 85 8.91 3.60 -7.47
CA TYR A 85 8.27 4.77 -8.05
C TYR A 85 8.33 5.97 -7.09
N GLY A 86 7.94 5.77 -5.83
CA GLY A 86 8.02 6.82 -4.80
C GLY A 86 9.43 7.37 -4.59
N LYS A 87 10.46 6.52 -4.66
CA LYS A 87 11.87 6.94 -4.56
C LYS A 87 12.39 7.69 -5.79
N SER A 88 11.81 7.44 -6.96
CA SER A 88 12.18 8.10 -8.22
C SER A 88 11.61 9.52 -8.36
N LEU A 89 10.65 9.90 -7.52
CA LEU A 89 10.07 11.24 -7.54
C LEU A 89 11.10 12.29 -7.08
N PRO A 90 11.12 13.49 -7.70
CA PRO A 90 11.94 14.59 -7.22
C PRO A 90 11.52 14.98 -5.79
N ARG A 91 12.53 15.26 -4.94
CA ARG A 91 12.33 15.68 -3.55
C ARG A 91 11.95 17.16 -3.45
#